data_AF-A0FKD5-F1
#
_entry.id   AF-A0FKD5-F1
#
_cell.length_a   1.000
_cell.length_b   1.000
_cell.length_c   1.000
_cell.angle_alpha   90.00
_cell.angle_beta   90.00
_cell.angle_gamma   90.00
#
_symmetry.space_group_name_H-M   'P 1'
#
loop_
_entity.id
_entity.type
_entity.pdbx_description
1 polymer ?
#
loop_
_entity_poly.entity_id
_entity_poly.type
_entity_poly.pdbx_seq_one_letter_code
_entity_poly.pdbx_strand_id
1 'polypeptide(L)' 'MDDEIAALVVDNGSGMCKAGFAGDDAPRAV' A
#
# COMPACT_ATOMS: atom_id res chain seq x y z
N MET A 1 -11.20 3.13 -21.20
CA MET A 1 -10.90 3.51 -19.80
C MET A 1 -9.67 2.72 -19.47
N ASP A 2 -8.52 3.38 -19.47
CA ASP A 2 -7.32 2.80 -18.86
C ASP A 2 -7.64 2.75 -17.37
N ASP A 3 -8.10 1.59 -16.90
CA ASP A 3 -8.29 1.34 -15.47
C ASP A 3 -6.90 1.50 -14.85
N GLU A 4 -6.67 2.64 -14.21
CA GLU A 4 -5.40 3.01 -13.60
C GLU A 4 -5.08 1.98 -12.50
N ILE A 5 -4.34 0.92 -12.86
CA ILE A 5 -3.97 -0.14 -11.93
C ILE A 5 -2.91 0.41 -10.98
N ALA A 6 -3.37 0.92 -9.84
CA ALA A 6 -2.50 1.31 -8.74
C ALA A 6 -1.95 0.07 -8.03
N ALA A 7 -0.63 -0.04 -7.93
CA ALA A 7 0.02 -1.14 -7.22
C ALA A 7 -0.18 -0.96 -5.70
N LEU A 8 -0.70 -1.99 -5.02
CA LEU A 8 -0.82 -2.04 -3.56
C LEU A 8 0.41 -2.73 -2.97
N VAL A 9 1.02 -2.10 -1.96
CA VAL A 9 2.13 -2.65 -1.18
C VAL A 9 1.61 -3.07 0.19
N VAL A 10 1.95 -4.29 0.60
CA VAL A 10 1.59 -4.85 1.91
C VAL A 10 2.85 -5.31 2.62
N ASP A 11 3.12 -4.75 3.80
CA ASP A 11 4.13 -5.24 4.72
C ASP A 11 3.44 -6.12 5.78
N ASN A 12 3.80 -7.41 5.81
CA ASN A 12 3.24 -8.39 6.72
C ASN A 12 4.23 -8.69 7.85
N GLY A 13 4.44 -7.69 8.70
CA GLY A 13 5.18 -7.85 9.94
C GLY A 13 4.35 -8.62 10.97
N SER A 14 4.99 -9.48 11.76
CA SER A 14 4.33 -10.25 12.82
C SER A 14 3.73 -9.41 13.97
N GLY A 15 4.05 -8.12 14.03
CA GLY A 15 3.51 -7.18 15.01
C GLY A 15 2.49 -6.17 14.45
N MET A 16 2.48 -5.94 13.13
CA MET A 16 1.58 -4.99 12.45
C MET A 16 1.61 -5.24 10.94
N CYS A 17 0.43 -5.25 10.32
CA CYS A 17 0.30 -5.24 8.86
C CYS A 17 0.12 -3.81 8.38
N LYS A 18 0.96 -3.34 7.44
CA LYS A 18 0.82 -2.00 6.83
C LYS A 18 0.46 -2.12 5.37
N ALA A 19 -0.40 -1.24 4.88
CA ALA A 19 -0.81 -1.20 3.48
C ALA A 19 -0.78 0.23 2.91
N GLY A 20 -0.39 0.36 1.64
CA GLY A 20 -0.37 1.64 0.93
C GLY A 20 -0.19 1.47 -0.57
N PHE A 21 -0.55 2.48 -1.35
CA PHE A 21 -0.30 2.47 -2.79
C PHE A 21 1.15 2.84 -3.08
N ALA A 22 1.75 2.21 -4.08
CA ALA A 22 3.12 2.49 -4.48
C ALA A 22 3.26 3.94 -4.95
N GLY A 23 4.27 4.66 -4.42
CA GLY A 23 4.52 6.07 -4.75
C GLY A 23 3.81 7.09 -3.86
N ASP A 24 2.96 6.66 -2.92
CA ASP A 24 2.54 7.54 -1.83
C ASP A 24 3.69 7.75 -0.83
N ASP A 25 3.93 9.01 -0.44
CA ASP A 25 5.02 9.39 0.48
C ASP A 25 4.88 8.83 1.91
N ALA A 26 3.72 8.27 2.28
CA ALA A 26 3.49 7.69 3.60
C ALA A 26 2.44 6.54 3.57
N PRO A 27 2.59 5.50 4.43
CA PRO A 27 1.61 4.42 4.51
C PRO A 27 0.25 4.98 4.95
N ARG A 28 -0.80 4.74 4.14
CA ARG A 28 -2.13 5.33 4.37
C ARG A 28 -2.93 4.66 5.49
N ALA A 29 -2.45 3.56 6.07
CA ALA A 29 -2.99 3.00 7.31
C ALA A 29 -1.96 2.09 8.00
N VAL A 30 -2.00 2.09 9.34
CA VAL A 30 -1.32 1.16 10.25
C VAL A 30 -2.23 -0.02 10.61
#